data_AF-A0A645CJN7-F1
#
_entry.id   AF-A0A645CJN7-F1
#
_cell.length_a   1.000
_cell.length_b   1.000
_cell.length_c   1.000
_cell.angle_alpha   90.00
_cell.angle_beta   90.00
_cell.angle_gamma   90.00
#
_symmetry.space_group_name_H-M   'P 1'
#
loop_
_entity.id
_entity.type
_entity.pdbx_description
1 polymer ?
#
loop_
_entity_poly.entity_id
_entity_poly.type
_entity_poly.pdbx_seq_one_letter_code
_entity_poly.pdbx_strand_id
1 'polypeptide(L)' 'MISSEMPEVLGMCDRIYVMSQAKIVGEMDARDATQERIMSSILSVNKGA' A
#
# COMPACT_ATOMS: atom_id res chain seq x y z
N MET A 1 4.15 -1.58 -14.71
CA MET A 1 2.85 -2.25 -14.85
C MET A 1 1.82 -1.42 -14.13
N ILE A 2 0.61 -1.28 -14.67
CA ILE A 2 -0.50 -0.58 -14.01
C ILE A 2 -1.65 -1.57 -13.99
N SER A 3 -2.15 -1.90 -12.79
CA SER A 3 -3.33 -2.73 -12.59
C SER A 3 -4.21 -2.12 -11.52
N SER A 4 -5.52 -2.30 -11.66
CA SER A 4 -6.53 -1.94 -10.67
C SER A 4 -6.87 -3.09 -9.72
N GLU A 5 -6.42 -4.29 -10.02
CA GLU A 5 -6.69 -5.49 -9.22
C GLU A 5 -5.59 -5.68 -8.18
N MET A 6 -5.94 -5.48 -6.90
CA MET A 6 -4.99 -5.63 -5.79
C MET A 6 -4.25 -6.98 -5.80
N PRO A 7 -4.92 -8.13 -6.04
CA PRO A 7 -4.23 -9.43 -6.04
C PRO A 7 -3.15 -9.54 -7.12
N GLU A 8 -3.36 -8.92 -8.29
CA GLU A 8 -2.38 -8.94 -9.39
C GLU A 8 -1.12 -8.15 -9.01
N VAL A 9 -1.29 -6.94 -8.45
CA VAL A 9 -0.17 -6.10 -8.01
C VAL A 9 0.60 -6.76 -6.87
N LEU A 10 -0.09 -7.36 -5.90
CA LEU A 10 0.54 -8.09 -4.79
C LEU A 10 1.34 -9.31 -5.25
N GLY A 11 0.86 -10.01 -6.29
CA GLY A 11 1.53 -11.21 -6.81
C GLY A 11 2.73 -10.94 -7.72
N MET A 12 2.85 -9.72 -8.26
CA MET A 12 3.89 -9.38 -9.25
C MET A 12 4.97 -8.45 -8.72
N CYS A 13 4.74 -7.77 -7.60
CA CYS A 13 5.70 -6.83 -7.02
C CYS A 13 6.57 -7.51 -5.96
N ASP A 14 7.79 -7.02 -5.78
CA ASP A 14 8.66 -7.43 -4.66
C ASP A 14 8.51 -6.50 -3.45
N ARG A 15 8.27 -5.20 -3.68
CA ARG A 15 8.12 -4.15 -2.66
C ARG A 15 6.99 -3.20 -3.01
N ILE A 16 6.24 -2.78 -2.01
CA ILE A 16 5.04 -1.97 -2.16
C ILE A 16 5.19 -0.69 -1.35
N TYR A 17 4.95 0.44 -2.03
CA TYR A 17 4.82 1.76 -1.43
C TYR A 17 3.37 2.21 -1.51
N VAL A 18 2.82 2.66 -0.39
CA VAL A 18 1.47 3.22 -0.31
C VAL A 18 1.60 4.73 -0.35
N MET A 19 0.88 5.38 -1.27
CA MET A 19 0.88 6.83 -1.41
C MET A 19 -0.50 7.39 -1.10
N SER A 20 -0.55 8.46 -0.30
CA SER A 20 -1.75 9.23 -0.02
C SER A 20 -1.40 10.72 0.02
N GLN A 21 -2.21 11.56 -0.61
CA GLN A 21 -2.00 13.02 -0.66
C GLN A 21 -0.56 13.43 -1.06
N ALA A 22 -0.05 12.82 -2.13
CA ALA A 22 1.31 13.03 -2.65
C ALA A 22 2.45 12.71 -1.65
N LYS A 23 2.18 11.95 -0.60
CA LYS A 23 3.18 11.46 0.36
C LYS A 23 3.20 9.94 0.38
N ILE A 24 4.39 9.37 0.56
CA ILE A 24 4.53 7.94 0.89
C ILE A 24 4.13 7.79 2.36
N VAL A 25 3.20 6.88 2.59
CA VAL A 25 2.56 6.69 3.90
C VAL A 25 2.70 5.27 4.43
N GLY A 26 3.23 4.37 3.62
CA GLY A 26 3.53 3.02 4.00
C GLY A 26 4.54 2.42 3.04
N GLU A 27 5.34 1.51 3.56
CA GLU A 27 6.30 0.73 2.80
C GLU A 27 6.34 -0.68 3.39
N MET A 28 6.30 -1.69 2.54
CA MET A 28 6.39 -3.09 2.96
C MET A 28 6.89 -3.99 1.82
N ASP A 29 7.46 -5.14 2.19
CA ASP A 29 7.71 -6.22 1.24
C ASP A 29 6.36 -6.78 0.73
N ALA A 30 6.35 -7.28 -0.50
CA ALA A 30 5.11 -7.81 -1.09
C ALA A 30 4.57 -9.05 -0.36
N ARG A 31 5.46 -9.90 0.18
CA ARG A 31 5.09 -11.04 1.03
C ARG A 31 4.30 -10.63 2.28
N ASP A 32 4.53 -9.39 2.72
CA ASP A 32 3.98 -8.82 3.93
C ASP A 32 2.74 -7.97 3.63
N ALA A 33 2.49 -7.64 2.38
CA ALA A 33 1.42 -6.75 1.98
C ALA A 33 0.07 -7.48 1.94
N THR A 34 -0.81 -7.06 2.84
CA THR A 34 -2.23 -7.43 2.81
C THR A 34 -3.07 -6.18 2.58
N GLN A 35 -4.31 -6.38 2.13
CA GLN A 35 -5.25 -5.28 1.97
C GLN A 35 -5.43 -4.51 3.29
N GLU A 36 -5.50 -5.20 4.43
CA GLU A 36 -5.64 -4.61 5.75
C GLU A 36 -4.44 -3.72 6.10
N ARG A 37 -3.20 -4.17 5.81
CA ARG A 37 -1.98 -3.40 6.10
C ARG A 37 -1.86 -2.18 5.20
N ILE A 38 -2.25 -2.30 3.93
CA ILE A 38 -2.30 -1.17 2.99
C ILE A 38 -3.31 -0.12 3.49
N MET A 39 -4.55 -0.55 3.80
CA MET A 39 -5.59 0.34 4.31
C MET A 39 -5.22 0.97 5.65
N SER A 40 -4.59 0.22 6.55
CA SER A 40 -4.08 0.72 7.82
C SER A 40 -3.03 1.83 7.63
N SER A 41 -2.15 1.69 6.63
CA SER A 41 -1.15 2.71 6.29
C SER A 41 -1.81 4.02 5.83
N ILE A 42 -2.90 3.92 5.05
CA ILE A 42 -3.68 5.09 4.59
C ILE A 42 -4.39 5.76 5.78
N LEU A 43 -5.05 4.98 6.63
CA LEU A 43 -5.84 5.50 7.76
C LEU A 43 -4.98 6.10 8.87
N SER A 44 -3.78 5.58 9.09
CA SER A 44 -2.86 6.08 10.12
C SER A 44 -2.38 7.50 9.83
N VAL A 45 -2.36 7.91 8.56
CA VAL A 45 -2.03 9.29 8.14
C VAL A 45 -3.16 10.25 8.45
N ASN A 46 -4.40 9.78 8.32
CA ASN A 46 -5.60 10.60 8.51
C ASN A 46 -5.90 10.91 9.99
N LYS A 47 -5.19 10.28 10.94
CA LYS A 47 -5.33 10.58 12.38
C LYS A 47 -4.57 11.83 12.83
N GLY A 48 -3.81 12.48 11.94
CA GLY A 48 -3.01 13.67 12.24
C GLY A 48 -3.54 14.98 11.63
N ALA A 49 -4.79 15.04 11.19
CA ALA A 49 -5.44 16.23 10.63
C ALA A 49 -6.64 16.67 11.47
#